data_AF-A0A969L6Q7-F1
#
_entry.id   AF-A0A969L6Q7-F1
#
_cell.length_a   1.000
_cell.length_b   1.000
_cell.length_c   1.000
_cell.angle_alpha   90.00
_cell.angle_beta   90.00
_cell.angle_gamma   90.00
#
_symmetry.space_group_name_H-M   'P 1'
#
loop_
_entity.id
_entity.type
_entity.pdbx_description
1 polymer ?
#
loop_
_entity_poly.entity_id
_entity_poly.type
_entity_poly.pdbx_seq_one_letter_code
_entity_poly.pdbx_strand_id
1 'polypeptide(L)'
;MILLTLPTMPAPAQQGDLHIHNYHPDIPNASTQNLAVTQDKRGVMYFANTQGVMSYDGIRWEIINTPGTPYALATNPQGNEYIYVGSRGAFGYLYTDLNGQRKYQPILQKESKSRHHQPDTV
;
A
#
# COMPACT_ATOMS: atom_id res chain seq x y z
N MET A 1 -33.71 45.20 -34.63
CA MET A 1 -32.79 44.45 -33.75
C MET A 1 -32.31 43.24 -34.53
N ILE A 2 -31.07 43.23 -35.01
CA ILE A 2 -30.52 42.15 -35.85
C ILE A 2 -29.78 41.18 -34.91
N LEU A 3 -30.17 39.90 -34.92
CA LEU A 3 -29.56 38.86 -34.09
C LEU A 3 -28.42 38.20 -34.87
N LEU A 4 -27.18 38.41 -34.42
CA LEU A 4 -25.97 37.86 -35.04
C LEU A 4 -25.66 36.49 -34.41
N THR A 5 -25.76 35.41 -35.18
CA THR A 5 -25.37 34.07 -34.73
C THR A 5 -23.92 33.78 -35.14
N LEU A 6 -23.02 33.66 -34.16
CA LEU A 6 -21.64 33.23 -34.40
C LEU A 6 -21.59 31.71 -34.61
N PRO A 7 -20.90 31.21 -35.65
CA PRO A 7 -20.69 29.78 -35.80
C PRO A 7 -19.74 29.28 -34.72
N THR A 8 -20.17 28.27 -33.97
CA THR A 8 -19.31 27.52 -33.06
C THR A 8 -18.31 26.70 -33.85
N MET A 9 -17.02 27.05 -33.76
CA MET A 9 -15.95 26.21 -34.26
C MET A 9 -15.78 25.00 -33.32
N PRO A 10 -15.73 23.75 -33.84
CA PRO A 10 -15.39 22.61 -33.01
C PRO A 10 -13.95 22.80 -32.50
N ALA A 11 -13.78 22.92 -31.19
CA ALA A 11 -12.47 22.85 -30.56
C ALA A 11 -12.08 21.37 -30.44
N PRO A 12 -11.09 20.86 -31.19
CA PRO A 12 -10.57 19.53 -30.92
C PRO A 12 -10.04 19.49 -29.48
N ALA A 13 -10.36 18.42 -28.75
CA ALA A 13 -9.82 18.21 -27.42
C ALA A 13 -8.29 18.15 -27.48
N GLN A 14 -7.59 18.74 -26.51
CA GLN A 14 -6.13 18.65 -26.42
C GLN A 14 -5.71 17.19 -26.34
N GLN A 15 -4.70 16.81 -27.14
CA GLN A 15 -4.09 15.49 -27.05
C GLN A 15 -3.31 15.44 -25.74
N GLY A 16 -3.79 14.64 -24.78
CA GLY A 16 -3.23 14.58 -23.44
C GLY A 16 -1.77 14.11 -23.46
N ASP A 17 -0.87 14.97 -22.99
CA ASP A 17 0.53 14.63 -22.76
C ASP A 17 0.68 14.10 -21.33
N LEU A 18 0.59 12.78 -21.19
CA LEU A 18 0.73 12.10 -19.91
C LEU A 18 2.19 12.17 -19.46
N HIS A 19 2.48 13.02 -18.48
CA HIS A 19 3.78 13.09 -17.85
C HIS A 19 3.97 11.85 -16.94
N ILE A 20 4.68 10.84 -17.45
CA ILE A 20 5.01 9.62 -16.71
C ILE A 20 6.42 9.75 -16.14
N HIS A 21 6.52 9.65 -14.81
CA HIS A 21 7.80 9.56 -14.12
C HIS A 21 7.96 8.17 -13.50
N ASN A 22 9.09 7.53 -13.78
CA ASN A 22 9.45 6.23 -13.20
C ASN A 22 10.30 6.45 -11.95
N TYR A 23 9.91 5.84 -10.83
CA TYR A 23 10.65 5.88 -9.58
C TYR A 23 11.24 4.50 -9.31
N HIS A 24 12.57 4.37 -9.41
CA HIS A 24 13.26 3.13 -9.12
C HIS A 24 13.61 3.07 -7.64
N PRO A 25 13.18 2.04 -6.88
CA PRO A 25 13.58 1.89 -5.49
C PRO A 25 15.05 1.55 -5.38
N ASP A 26 15.81 2.33 -4.62
CA ASP A 26 17.22 2.06 -4.32
C ASP A 26 17.37 1.07 -3.16
N ILE A 27 16.56 0.00 -3.18
CA ILE A 27 16.57 -1.06 -2.16
C ILE A 27 16.95 -2.38 -2.83
N PRO A 28 18.01 -3.05 -2.34
CA PRO A 28 18.31 -4.40 -2.76
C PRO A 28 17.11 -5.33 -2.55
N ASN A 29 16.74 -6.08 -3.60
CA ASN A 29 15.66 -7.07 -3.60
C ASN A 29 14.22 -6.54 -3.61
N ALA A 30 13.96 -5.25 -3.88
CA ALA A 30 12.58 -4.83 -4.18
C ALA A 30 12.05 -5.53 -5.44
N SER A 31 10.83 -6.06 -5.40
CA SER A 31 10.18 -6.62 -6.59
C SER A 31 9.55 -5.52 -7.44
N THR A 32 9.38 -5.77 -8.74
CA THR A 32 8.63 -4.87 -9.64
C THR A 32 7.11 -5.03 -9.52
N GLN A 33 6.63 -6.03 -8.80
CA GLN A 33 5.20 -6.31 -8.65
C GLN A 33 4.62 -5.64 -7.39
N ASN A 34 3.69 -4.71 -7.62
CA ASN A 34 2.93 -4.02 -6.59
C ASN A 34 1.43 -4.29 -6.80
N LEU A 35 0.72 -4.71 -5.76
CA LEU A 35 -0.66 -5.23 -5.84
C LEU A 35 -1.71 -4.28 -5.27
N ALA A 36 -1.28 -3.34 -4.43
CA ALA A 36 -2.12 -2.30 -3.86
C ALA A 36 -1.27 -1.06 -3.55
N VAL A 37 -1.91 0.10 -3.51
CA VAL A 37 -1.29 1.37 -3.17
C VAL A 37 -2.19 2.17 -2.23
N THR A 38 -1.61 2.87 -1.27
CA THR A 38 -2.30 3.85 -0.44
C THR A 38 -1.34 4.97 -0.03
N GLN A 39 -1.87 6.07 0.51
CA GLN A 39 -1.09 7.22 0.96
C GLN A 39 -1.57 7.65 2.35
N ASP A 40 -0.64 7.93 3.26
CA ASP A 40 -0.99 8.51 4.57
C ASP A 40 -1.16 10.05 4.48
N LYS A 41 -1.68 10.68 5.54
CA LYS A 41 -1.86 12.14 5.55
C LYS A 41 -0.56 12.97 5.51
N ARG A 42 0.60 12.34 5.72
CA ARG A 42 1.91 13.00 5.60
C ARG A 42 2.42 12.98 4.16
N GLY A 43 1.71 12.31 3.26
CA GLY A 43 2.07 12.17 1.86
C GLY A 43 2.92 10.93 1.57
N VAL A 44 3.21 10.10 2.58
CA VAL A 44 4.02 8.87 2.39
C VAL A 44 3.19 7.86 1.63
N MET A 45 3.75 7.37 0.52
CA MET A 45 3.14 6.34 -0.32
C MET A 45 3.50 4.97 0.21
N TYR A 46 2.55 4.05 0.20
CA TYR A 46 2.72 2.65 0.60
C TYR A 46 2.26 1.72 -0.52
N PHE A 47 3.05 0.70 -0.81
CA PHE A 47 2.81 -0.27 -1.89
C PHE A 47 2.87 -1.69 -1.33
N ALA A 48 1.87 -2.50 -1.64
CA ALA A 48 1.90 -3.94 -1.34
C ALA A 48 2.81 -4.62 -2.36
N ASN A 49 4.09 -4.75 -2.02
CA ASN A 49 5.10 -5.37 -2.86
C ASN A 49 5.22 -6.86 -2.54
N THR A 50 5.64 -7.70 -3.50
CA THR A 50 5.77 -9.14 -3.21
C THR A 50 6.75 -9.46 -2.08
N GLN A 51 7.66 -8.54 -1.77
CA GLN A 51 8.72 -8.65 -0.75
C GLN A 51 8.35 -8.04 0.62
N GLY A 52 7.18 -7.39 0.74
CA GLY A 52 6.76 -6.69 1.95
C GLY A 52 5.97 -5.43 1.61
N VAL A 53 5.66 -4.59 2.61
CA VAL A 53 5.09 -3.27 2.31
C VAL A 53 6.23 -2.31 2.03
N MET A 54 6.27 -1.76 0.83
CA MET A 54 7.26 -0.76 0.44
C MET A 54 6.71 0.64 0.71
N SER A 55 7.49 1.51 1.35
CA SER A 55 7.11 2.91 1.61
C SER A 55 8.04 3.89 0.92
N TYR A 56 7.49 5.03 0.49
CA TYR A 56 8.23 6.10 -0.16
C TYR A 56 7.77 7.47 0.38
N ASP A 57 8.72 8.25 0.90
CA ASP A 57 8.48 9.57 1.50
C ASP A 57 8.71 10.75 0.52
N GLY A 58 9.02 10.45 -0.75
CA GLY A 58 9.43 11.43 -1.77
C GLY A 58 10.94 11.48 -2.02
N ILE A 59 11.75 10.86 -1.15
CA ILE A 59 13.21 10.80 -1.28
C ILE A 59 13.71 9.36 -1.10
N ARG A 60 13.29 8.70 -0.03
CA ARG A 60 13.79 7.40 0.41
C ARG A 60 12.72 6.33 0.26
N TRP A 61 13.20 5.16 -0.12
CA TRP A 61 12.42 3.94 -0.16
C TRP A 61 12.79 3.09 1.06
N GLU A 62 11.79 2.46 1.67
CA GLU A 62 11.98 1.46 2.73
C GLU A 62 11.10 0.22 2.50
N ILE A 63 11.56 -0.97 2.93
CA ILE A 63 10.74 -2.19 2.97
C ILE A 63 10.40 -2.48 4.43
N ILE A 64 9.10 -2.61 4.69
CA ILE A 64 8.53 -3.02 5.97
C ILE A 64 8.14 -4.48 5.84
N ASN A 65 8.86 -5.33 6.57
CA ASN A 65 8.64 -6.78 6.53
C ASN A 65 7.26 -7.15 7.05
N THR A 66 6.57 -8.02 6.31
CA THR A 66 5.29 -8.61 6.70
C THR A 66 5.43 -10.13 6.82
N PRO A 67 4.57 -10.81 7.60
CA PRO A 67 4.63 -12.27 7.78
C PRO A 67 4.43 -13.08 6.49
N GLY A 68 3.88 -12.45 5.46
CA GLY A 68 3.73 -13.01 4.12
C GLY A 68 3.51 -11.89 3.10
N THR A 69 3.46 -12.23 1.81
CA THR A 69 3.26 -11.27 0.73
C THR A 69 1.96 -10.46 0.93
N PRO A 70 2.02 -9.12 1.02
CA PRO A 70 0.85 -8.26 1.09
C PRO A 70 0.12 -8.20 -0.26
N TYR A 71 -1.20 -8.09 -0.20
CA TYR A 71 -2.11 -7.96 -1.35
C TYR A 71 -3.03 -6.76 -1.24
N ALA A 72 -3.29 -6.27 -0.03
CA ALA A 72 -4.23 -5.18 0.22
C ALA A 72 -3.67 -4.20 1.25
N LEU A 73 -3.91 -2.91 1.00
CA LEU A 73 -3.58 -1.82 1.90
C LEU A 73 -4.80 -0.92 2.10
N ALA A 74 -5.01 -0.43 3.32
CA ALA A 74 -6.03 0.57 3.61
C ALA A 74 -5.58 1.49 4.75
N THR A 75 -5.85 2.78 4.64
CA THR A 75 -5.65 3.73 5.74
C THR A 75 -6.89 3.77 6.63
N ASN A 76 -6.72 4.08 7.91
CA ASN A 76 -7.87 4.47 8.75
C ASN A 76 -8.53 5.77 8.21
N PRO A 77 -9.79 6.09 8.56
CA PRO A 77 -10.44 7.32 8.08
C PRO A 77 -9.68 8.60 8.48
N GLN A 78 -8.98 8.53 9.61
CA GLN A 78 -8.11 9.61 10.06
C GLN A 78 -6.76 9.63 9.35
N GLY A 79 -6.40 8.64 8.53
CA GLY A 79 -5.22 8.59 7.65
C GLY A 79 -3.83 8.72 8.28
N ASN A 80 -3.73 8.86 9.60
CA ASN A 80 -2.47 9.23 10.29
C ASN A 80 -1.77 8.05 10.95
N GLU A 81 -2.57 7.11 11.44
CA GLU A 81 -2.15 6.25 12.55
C GLU A 81 -1.82 4.85 12.04
N TYR A 82 -2.73 4.28 11.26
CA TYR A 82 -2.66 2.88 10.85
C TYR A 82 -2.82 2.73 9.34
N ILE A 83 -1.90 1.95 8.78
CA ILE A 83 -2.06 1.35 7.45
C ILE A 83 -2.37 -0.12 7.68
N TYR A 84 -3.62 -0.53 7.46
CA TYR A 84 -4.02 -1.92 7.51
C TYR A 84 -3.39 -2.68 6.34
N VAL A 85 -2.93 -3.89 6.61
CA VAL A 85 -2.24 -4.76 5.65
C VAL A 85 -2.88 -6.13 5.66
N GLY A 86 -3.40 -6.53 4.50
CA GLY A 86 -3.82 -7.90 4.23
C GLY A 86 -2.72 -8.64 3.47
N SER A 87 -2.22 -9.72 4.05
CA SER A 87 -1.13 -10.55 3.51
C SER A 87 -1.53 -12.01 3.37
N ARG A 88 -0.72 -12.80 2.66
CA ARG A 88 -0.89 -14.26 2.60
C ARG A 88 -0.92 -14.85 4.01
N GLY A 89 -2.09 -15.32 4.46
CA GLY A 89 -2.28 -15.96 5.76
C GLY A 89 -2.11 -15.05 6.98
N ALA A 90 -2.10 -13.73 6.82
CA ALA A 90 -1.95 -12.79 7.93
C ALA A 90 -2.71 -11.48 7.68
N PHE A 91 -3.18 -10.88 8.76
CA PHE A 91 -3.82 -9.57 8.75
C PHE A 91 -3.34 -8.74 9.95
N GLY A 92 -3.05 -7.46 9.70
CA GLY A 92 -2.44 -6.57 10.68
C GLY A 92 -2.44 -5.11 10.24
N TYR A 93 -1.63 -4.30 10.90
CA TYR A 93 -1.46 -2.89 10.56
C TYR A 93 0.00 -2.44 10.75
N LEU A 94 0.38 -1.39 10.05
CA LEU A 94 1.62 -0.68 10.27
C LEU A 94 1.40 0.45 11.27
N TYR A 95 2.23 0.49 12.31
CA TYR A 95 2.30 1.60 13.28
C TYR A 95 3.69 2.23 13.23
N THR A 96 3.81 3.45 13.73
CA THR A 96 5.10 4.13 13.90
C THR A 96 5.57 3.92 15.34
N ASP A 97 6.77 3.38 15.51
CA ASP A 97 7.36 3.22 16.85
C ASP A 97 7.93 4.54 17.39
N LEU A 98 8.45 4.52 18.63
CA LEU A 98 9.00 5.71 19.29
C LEU A 98 10.20 6.32 18.57
N ASN A 99 10.86 5.58 17.68
CA ASN A 99 12.00 6.04 16.89
C ASN A 99 11.57 6.54 15.50
N GLY A 100 10.27 6.58 15.22
CA GLY A 100 9.74 6.99 13.92
C GLY A 100 9.72 5.87 12.87
N GLN A 101 10.14 4.65 13.20
CA GLN A 101 10.17 3.55 12.24
C GLN A 101 8.80 2.89 12.09
N ARG A 102 8.41 2.56 10.85
CA ARG A 102 7.17 1.80 10.60
C ARG A 102 7.40 0.31 10.86
N LYS A 103 6.51 -0.30 11.63
CA LYS A 103 6.54 -1.74 11.97
C LYS A 103 5.18 -2.37 11.78
N TYR A 104 5.18 -3.63 11.34
CA TYR A 104 3.97 -4.44 11.22
C TYR A 104 3.57 -5.03 12.57
N GLN A 105 2.29 -4.90 12.91
CA GLN A 105 1.65 -5.51 14.07
C GLN A 105 0.51 -6.43 13.60
N PRO A 106 0.53 -7.75 13.91
CA PRO A 106 -0.58 -8.64 13.60
C PRO A 106 -1.81 -8.33 14.47
N ILE A 107 -3.01 -8.44 13.90
CA ILE A 107 -4.28 -8.39 14.64
C ILE A 107 -4.75 -9.79 15.04
N LEU A 108 -4.54 -10.78 14.17
CA LEU A 108 -4.93 -12.16 14.45
C LEU A 108 -3.92 -12.83 15.38
N GLN A 109 -4.38 -13.23 16.57
CA GLN A 109 -3.62 -14.05 17.50
C GLN A 109 -3.49 -15.46 16.90
N LYS A 110 -2.26 -15.97 16.77
CA LYS A 110 -2.02 -17.37 16.38
C LYS A 110 -2.80 -18.23 17.38
N GLU A 111 -3.77 -19.02 16.91
CA GLU A 111 -4.34 -20.08 17.75
C GLU A 111 -3.18 -20.94 18.22
N SER A 112 -3.00 -21.04 19.54
CA SER A 112 -2.03 -21.96 20.11
C SER A 112 -2.40 -23.34 19.58
N LYS A 113 -1.50 -24.01 18.83
CA LYS A 113 -1.69 -25.40 18.39
C LYS A 113 -2.38 -26.18 19.50
N SER A 114 -3.66 -26.53 19.31
CA SER A 114 -4.28 -27.50 20.20
C SER A 114 -3.44 -28.75 20.06
N ARG A 115 -2.81 -29.16 21.17
CA ARG A 115 -2.12 -30.45 21.24
C ARG A 115 -3.18 -31.48 20.84
N HIS A 116 -3.08 -32.02 19.63
CA HIS A 116 -3.77 -33.26 19.29
C HIS A 116 -3.21 -34.29 20.28
N HIS A 117 -4.00 -34.55 21.32
CA HIS A 117 -3.79 -35.66 22.22
C HIS A 117 -4.03 -36.89 21.36
N GLN A 118 -2.96 -37.52 20.89
CA GLN A 118 -3.02 -38.85 20.30
C GLN A 118 -3.52 -39.75 21.44
N PRO A 119 -4.70 -40.40 21.33
CA PRO A 119 -5.10 -41.33 22.35
C PRO A 119 -4.12 -42.50 22.33
N ASP A 120 -3.54 -42.80 23.48
CA ASP A 120 -2.68 -43.96 23.66
C ASP A 120 -3.49 -45.21 23.28
N THR A 121 -3.05 -45.90 22.22
CA THR A 121 -3.62 -47.17 21.82
C THR A 121 -3.18 -48.23 22.84
N VAL A 122 -4.16 -48.89 23.45
CA VAL A 122 -3.99 -50.08 24.32
C VAL A 122 -3.49 -51.27 23.50
#